data_AF-A0A162FAW3-F1
#
_entry.id   AF-A0A162FAW3-F1
#
_cell.length_a   1.000
_cell.length_b   1.000
_cell.length_c   1.000
_cell.angle_alpha   90.00
_cell.angle_beta   90.00
_cell.angle_gamma   90.00
#
_symmetry.space_group_name_H-M   'P 1'
#
loop_
_entity.id
_entity.type
_entity.pdbx_description
1 polymer ?
#
loop_
_entity_poly.entity_id
_entity_poly.type
_entity_poly.pdbx_seq_one_letter_code
_entity_poly.pdbx_strand_id
1 'polypeptide(L)'
;MSMIARQIQHQEQLEPKRKKKIVRRVRHKLTLGEKSIIGILILSLFIVGAIIVNNYVEMYRMNQDIYQLEQVVAEQSEINGGLYLQVLELSNPDRILQLAKESGMGLNEENVNPIQQQN
;
A
#
# COMPACT_ATOMS: atom_id res chain seq x y z
N MET A 1 -71.55 81.22 23.58
CA MET A 1 -71.26 79.93 22.91
C MET A 1 -70.31 80.18 21.74
N SER A 2 -69.01 80.23 21.99
CA SER A 2 -67.97 80.01 20.98
C SER A 2 -66.76 79.44 21.71
N MET A 3 -66.52 78.19 21.37
CA MET A 3 -65.64 77.26 22.04
C MET A 3 -64.30 77.26 21.29
N ILE A 4 -63.21 77.15 22.06
CA ILE A 4 -61.95 76.49 21.67
C ILE A 4 -60.96 77.34 20.84
N ALA A 5 -60.00 77.94 21.57
CA ALA A 5 -58.60 77.97 21.17
C ALA A 5 -57.72 78.01 22.43
N ARG A 6 -57.90 77.05 23.34
CA ARG A 6 -56.88 76.77 24.35
C ARG A 6 -55.79 75.97 23.67
N GLN A 7 -54.69 76.67 23.42
CA GLN A 7 -53.40 76.14 23.01
C GLN A 7 -52.93 75.13 24.07
N ILE A 8 -53.35 73.88 23.92
CA ILE A 8 -52.81 72.77 24.68
C ILE A 8 -51.44 72.51 24.05
N GLN A 9 -50.43 73.07 24.70
CA GLN A 9 -49.05 72.67 24.63
C GLN A 9 -48.96 71.20 25.05
N HIS A 10 -49.32 70.29 24.15
CA HIS A 10 -48.91 68.90 24.24
C HIS A 10 -47.45 68.86 23.82
N GLN A 11 -46.63 68.99 24.85
CA GLN A 11 -45.26 68.52 24.90
C GLN A 11 -45.28 67.07 24.37
N GLU A 12 -45.00 66.87 23.09
CA GLU A 12 -44.72 65.53 22.58
C GLU A 12 -43.53 65.02 23.37
N GLN A 13 -43.83 64.13 24.31
CA GLN A 13 -42.88 63.29 25.00
C GLN A 13 -41.93 62.73 23.94
N LEU A 14 -40.65 63.04 24.12
CA LEU A 14 -39.55 62.31 23.53
C LEU A 14 -39.68 60.85 23.97
N GLU A 15 -40.51 60.07 23.27
CA GLU A 15 -40.35 58.63 23.29
C GLU A 15 -38.92 58.37 22.81
N PRO A 16 -38.05 57.71 23.60
CA PRO A 16 -36.78 57.28 23.08
C PRO A 16 -37.12 56.28 21.99
N LYS A 17 -37.04 56.71 20.72
CA LYS A 17 -37.06 55.83 19.55
C LYS A 17 -36.09 54.71 19.90
N ARG A 18 -36.64 53.56 20.33
CA ARG A 18 -35.88 52.32 20.50
C ARG A 18 -35.36 52.06 19.10
N LYS A 19 -34.12 52.48 18.86
CA LYS A 19 -33.38 52.14 17.66
C LYS A 19 -33.41 50.63 17.66
N LYS A 20 -34.30 50.03 16.86
CA LYS A 20 -34.22 48.61 16.53
C LYS A 20 -32.79 48.46 16.07
N LYS A 21 -31.93 47.90 16.92
CA LYS A 21 -30.60 47.45 16.50
C LYS A 21 -30.93 46.34 15.54
N ILE A 22 -31.07 46.72 14.27
CA ILE A 22 -31.07 45.77 13.17
C ILE A 22 -29.68 45.18 13.31
N VAL A 23 -29.59 44.02 13.95
CA VAL A 23 -28.37 43.22 13.97
C VAL A 23 -28.19 42.85 12.51
N ARG A 24 -27.49 43.69 11.76
CA ARG A 24 -27.06 43.39 10.40
C ARG A 24 -26.28 42.11 10.58
N ARG A 25 -26.86 40.98 10.16
CA ARG A 25 -26.11 39.75 9.93
C ARG A 25 -25.08 40.12 8.88
N VAL A 26 -23.89 40.50 9.35
CA VAL A 26 -22.71 40.67 8.52
C VAL A 26 -22.49 39.29 7.93
N ARG A 27 -22.92 39.12 6.67
CA ARG A 27 -22.56 37.93 5.90
C ARG A 27 -21.04 38.01 5.79
N HIS A 28 -20.36 37.21 6.62
CA HIS A 28 -18.92 37.08 6.57
C HIS A 28 -18.60 36.57 5.17
N LYS A 29 -18.19 37.49 4.29
CA LYS A 29 -17.72 37.11 2.96
C LYS A 29 -16.41 36.37 3.24
N LEU A 30 -16.39 35.08 2.93
CA LEU A 30 -15.19 34.24 3.01
C LEU A 30 -14.03 35.06 2.45
N THR A 31 -13.04 35.31 3.29
CA THR A 31 -11.93 36.21 2.94
C THR A 31 -11.12 35.56 1.82
N LEU A 32 -10.54 36.36 0.92
CA LEU A 32 -9.86 35.84 -0.28
C LEU A 32 -8.78 34.79 0.06
N GLY A 33 -8.11 34.93 1.20
CA GLY A 33 -7.12 33.97 1.69
C GLY A 33 -7.70 32.64 2.17
N GLU A 34 -8.91 32.63 2.74
CA GLU A 34 -9.59 31.39 3.13
C GLU A 34 -9.93 30.54 1.91
N LYS A 35 -10.28 31.20 0.79
CA LYS A 35 -10.57 30.54 -0.49
C LYS A 35 -9.33 29.89 -1.10
N SER A 36 -8.14 30.50 -0.96
CA SER A 36 -6.89 29.89 -1.43
C SER A 36 -6.44 28.71 -0.56
N ILE A 37 -6.63 28.78 0.76
CA ILE A 37 -6.32 27.66 1.67
C ILE A 37 -7.17 26.44 1.32
N ILE A 38 -8.47 26.64 1.08
CA ILE A 38 -9.37 25.56 0.64
C ILE A 38 -8.91 24.98 -0.71
N GLY A 39 -8.50 25.83 -1.66
CA GLY A 39 -7.97 25.38 -2.95
C GLY A 39 -6.69 24.54 -2.82
N ILE A 40 -5.74 24.97 -1.99
CA ILE A 40 -4.50 24.23 -1.71
C ILE A 40 -4.80 22.91 -1.00
N LEU A 41 -5.75 22.91 -0.06
CA LEU A 41 -6.14 21.70 0.67
C LEU A 41 -6.75 20.66 -0.29
N ILE A 42 -7.65 21.09 -1.18
CA ILE A 42 -8.22 20.21 -2.20
C ILE A 42 -7.13 19.67 -3.12
N LEU A 43 -6.22 20.53 -3.61
CA LEU A 43 -5.11 20.11 -4.47
C LEU A 43 -4.19 19.11 -3.75
N SER A 44 -3.87 19.36 -2.48
CA SER A 44 -3.06 18.46 -1.66
C SER A 44 -3.73 17.10 -1.49
N LEU A 45 -5.04 17.06 -1.28
CA LEU A 45 -5.79 15.80 -1.18
C LEU A 45 -5.74 15.02 -2.49
N PHE A 46 -5.86 15.69 -3.64
CA PHE A 46 -5.72 15.05 -4.94
C PHE A 46 -4.32 14.46 -5.16
N ILE A 47 -3.26 15.20 -4.79
CA ILE A 47 -1.88 14.72 -4.93
C ILE A 47 -1.64 13.50 -4.03
N VAL A 48 -2.06 13.57 -2.77
CA VAL A 48 -1.93 12.44 -1.83
C VAL A 48 -2.74 11.24 -2.30
N GLY A 49 -3.97 11.47 -2.77
CA GLY A 49 -4.80 10.41 -3.36
C GLY A 49 -4.14 9.75 -4.57
N ALA A 50 -3.54 10.53 -5.46
CA ALA A 50 -2.82 10.01 -6.63
C ALA A 50 -1.61 9.14 -6.23
N ILE A 51 -0.84 9.57 -5.21
CA ILE A 51 0.31 8.79 -4.69
C ILE A 51 -0.16 7.47 -4.09
N ILE A 52 -1.24 7.48 -3.30
CA ILE A 52 -1.79 6.27 -2.67
C ILE A 52 -2.23 5.26 -3.74
N VAL A 53 -2.97 5.72 -4.77
CA VAL A 53 -3.42 4.84 -5.86
C VAL A 53 -2.23 4.28 -6.64
N ASN A 54 -1.23 5.11 -6.93
CA ASN A 54 -0.03 4.64 -7.64
C ASN A 54 0.73 3.58 -6.83
N ASN A 55 0.94 3.82 -5.54
CA ASN A 55 1.57 2.86 -4.62
C ASN A 55 0.75 1.58 -4.47
N TYR A 56 -0.58 1.66 -4.49
CA TYR A 56 -1.44 0.48 -4.41
C TYR A 56 -1.28 -0.43 -5.64
N VAL A 57 -1.18 0.16 -6.84
CA VAL A 57 -0.93 -0.60 -8.07
C VAL A 57 0.46 -1.25 -8.05
N GLU A 58 1.48 -0.52 -7.59
CA GLU A 58 2.83 -1.04 -7.47
C GLU A 58 2.92 -2.17 -6.44
N MET A 59 2.28 -2.01 -5.28
CA MET A 59 2.21 -3.04 -4.24
C MET A 59 1.45 -4.28 -4.72
N TYR A 60 0.35 -4.12 -5.48
CA TYR A 60 -0.38 -5.25 -6.04
C TYR A 60 0.47 -6.04 -7.04
N ARG A 61 1.17 -5.34 -7.95
CA ARG A 61 2.10 -5.98 -8.90
C ARG A 61 3.24 -6.68 -8.17
N MET A 62 3.83 -6.03 -7.17
CA MET A 62 4.90 -6.62 -6.36
C MET A 62 4.45 -7.91 -5.67
N ASN A 63 3.24 -7.96 -5.09
CA ASN A 63 2.72 -9.20 -4.49
C ASN A 63 2.59 -10.32 -5.53
N GLN A 64 2.10 -9.99 -6.73
CA GLN A 64 1.96 -10.97 -7.80
C GLN A 64 3.33 -11.49 -8.29
N ASP A 65 4.31 -10.60 -8.44
CA ASP A 65 5.68 -10.96 -8.83
C ASP A 65 6.34 -11.85 -7.76
N ILE A 66 6.09 -11.58 -6.46
CA ILE A 66 6.55 -12.43 -5.35
C ILE A 66 5.96 -13.84 -5.48
N TYR A 67 4.64 -13.97 -5.67
CA TYR A 67 4.00 -15.28 -5.83
C TYR A 67 4.55 -16.05 -7.05
N GLN A 68 4.78 -15.37 -8.16
CA GLN A 68 5.39 -15.99 -9.34
C GLN A 68 6.82 -16.45 -9.08
N LEU A 69 7.61 -15.62 -8.39
CA LEU A 69 8.98 -15.95 -8.05
C LEU A 69 9.05 -17.14 -7.07
N GLU A 70 8.19 -17.18 -6.06
CA GLU A 70 8.08 -18.30 -5.13
C GLU A 70 7.77 -19.61 -5.86
N GLN A 71 6.87 -19.57 -6.85
CA GLN A 71 6.56 -20.74 -7.67
C GLN A 71 7.78 -21.23 -8.47
N VAL A 72 8.52 -20.32 -9.12
CA VAL A 72 9.74 -20.67 -9.88
C VAL A 72 10.80 -21.25 -8.96
N VAL A 73 10.99 -20.68 -7.76
CA VAL A 73 11.95 -21.20 -6.79
C VAL A 73 11.56 -22.60 -6.32
N ALA A 74 10.27 -22.84 -6.06
CA ALA A 74 9.77 -24.16 -5.67
C ALA A 74 10.01 -25.20 -6.78
N GLU A 75 9.70 -24.87 -8.03
CA GLU A 75 9.95 -25.74 -9.20
C GLU A 75 11.45 -26.04 -9.35
N GLN A 76 12.30 -25.01 -9.27
CA GLN A 76 13.75 -25.20 -9.37
C GLN A 76 14.29 -26.08 -8.22
N SER A 77 13.74 -25.94 -7.01
CA SER A 77 14.12 -26.79 -5.87
C SER A 77 13.74 -28.25 -6.11
N GLU A 78 12.57 -28.51 -6.69
CA GLU A 78 12.15 -29.87 -7.05
C GLU A 78 13.06 -30.48 -8.11
N ILE A 79 13.36 -29.72 -9.18
CA ILE A 79 14.28 -30.14 -10.25
C ILE A 79 15.67 -30.45 -9.66
N ASN A 80 16.19 -29.58 -8.80
CA ASN A 80 17.48 -29.79 -8.14
C ASN A 80 17.47 -31.04 -7.26
N GLY A 81 16.39 -31.28 -6.52
CA GLY A 81 16.21 -32.50 -5.74
C GLY A 81 16.20 -33.75 -6.62
N GLY A 82 15.47 -33.73 -7.74
CA GLY A 82 15.44 -34.81 -8.71
C GLY A 82 16.81 -35.08 -9.36
N LEU A 83 17.56 -34.04 -9.71
CA LEU A 83 18.92 -34.16 -10.23
C LEU A 83 19.88 -34.73 -9.18
N TYR A 84 19.76 -34.30 -7.92
CA TYR A 84 20.57 -34.85 -6.83
C TYR A 84 20.32 -36.35 -6.64
N LEU A 85 19.06 -36.79 -6.67
CA LEU A 85 18.71 -38.20 -6.62
C LEU A 85 19.29 -38.98 -7.81
N GLN A 86 19.22 -38.44 -9.03
CA GLN A 86 19.84 -39.07 -10.20
C GLN A 86 21.35 -39.21 -10.03
N VAL A 87 22.04 -38.18 -9.53
CA VAL A 87 23.48 -38.26 -9.26
C VAL A 87 23.77 -39.35 -8.23
N LEU A 88 22.97 -39.44 -7.16
CA LEU A 88 23.13 -40.46 -6.13
C LEU A 88 22.96 -41.89 -6.70
N GLU A 89 21.92 -42.10 -7.51
CA GLU A 89 21.66 -43.39 -8.15
C GLU A 89 22.75 -43.77 -9.16
N LEU A 90 23.17 -42.81 -10.00
CA LEU A 90 24.19 -43.03 -11.02
C LEU A 90 25.58 -43.25 -10.41
N SER A 91 25.89 -42.56 -9.32
CA SER A 91 27.15 -42.66 -8.58
C SER A 91 27.19 -43.83 -7.59
N ASN A 92 26.09 -44.60 -7.48
CA ASN A 92 26.02 -45.74 -6.60
C ASN A 92 27.12 -46.77 -6.97
N PRO A 93 28.04 -47.12 -6.05
CA PRO A 93 29.12 -48.06 -6.31
C PRO A 93 28.64 -49.41 -6.84
N ASP A 94 27.55 -49.96 -6.29
CA ASP A 94 27.02 -51.26 -6.69
C ASP A 94 26.58 -51.25 -8.15
N ARG A 95 25.90 -50.17 -8.56
CA ARG A 95 25.48 -49.95 -9.95
C ARG A 95 26.69 -49.86 -10.88
N ILE A 96 27.72 -49.09 -10.50
CA ILE A 96 28.94 -48.94 -11.29
C ILE A 96 29.66 -50.29 -11.44
N LEU A 97 29.77 -51.07 -10.36
CA LEU A 97 30.37 -52.41 -10.38
C LEU A 97 29.59 -53.39 -11.25
N GLN A 98 28.26 -53.32 -11.21
CA GLN A 98 27.42 -54.12 -12.09
C GLN A 98 27.65 -53.78 -13.56
N LEU A 99 27.62 -52.49 -13.91
CA LEU A 99 27.84 -52.02 -15.28
C LEU A 99 29.24 -52.39 -15.81
N ALA A 100 30.26 -52.32 -14.94
CA ALA A 100 31.62 -52.73 -15.25
C ALA A 100 31.70 -54.24 -15.58
N LYS A 101 31.06 -55.09 -14.77
CA LYS A 101 31.01 -56.55 -15.01
C LYS A 101 30.29 -56.89 -16.31
N GLU A 102 29.17 -56.24 -16.59
CA GLU A 102 28.43 -56.39 -17.86
C GLU A 102 29.28 -55.98 -19.08
N SER A 103 30.16 -54.99 -18.89
CA SER A 103 31.11 -54.52 -19.92
C SER A 103 32.39 -55.37 -20.01
N GLY A 104 32.48 -56.48 -19.27
CA GLY A 104 33.64 -57.37 -19.28
C GLY A 104 34.84 -56.90 -18.44
N MET A 105 34.65 -55.87 -17.60
CA MET A 105 35.67 -55.38 -16.67
C MET A 105 35.56 -56.09 -15.32
N GLY A 106 36.69 -56.57 -14.79
CA GLY A 106 36.80 -57.24 -13.49
C GLY A 106 37.47 -56.38 -12.43
N LEU A 107 37.28 -56.73 -11.15
CA LEU A 107 37.95 -56.08 -10.03
C LEU A 107 39.34 -56.69 -9.82
N ASN A 108 40.37 -55.84 -9.70
CA ASN A 108 41.69 -56.24 -9.24
C ASN A 108 41.77 -56.02 -7.73
N GLU A 109 41.70 -57.10 -6.96
CA GLU A 109 41.63 -57.07 -5.48
C GLU A 109 42.84 -56.39 -4.82
N GLU A 110 44.00 -56.35 -5.50
CA GLU A 110 45.23 -55.71 -5.01
C GLU A 110 45.17 -54.17 -5.01
N ASN A 111 44.25 -53.56 -5.77
CA ASN A 111 44.16 -52.11 -5.96
C ASN A 111 42.85 -51.49 -5.44
N VAL A 112 42.13 -52.21 -4.57
CA VAL A 112 40.87 -51.74 -3.99
C VAL A 112 41.16 -50.88 -2.76
N ASN A 113 40.88 -49.58 -2.85
CA ASN A 113 41.04 -48.65 -1.73
C ASN A 113 39.72 -48.57 -0.94
N PRO A 114 39.69 -48.90 0.35
CA PRO A 114 38.46 -48.84 1.15
C PRO A 114 38.01 -47.39 1.32
N ILE A 115 36.86 -47.04 0.74
CA ILE A 115 36.28 -45.71 0.88
C ILE A 115 35.63 -45.62 2.27
N GLN A 116 36.25 -44.87 3.18
CA GLN A 116 35.61 -44.49 4.46
C GLN A 116 34.56 -43.42 4.18
N GLN A 117 33.30 -43.72 4.46
CA GLN A 117 32.19 -42.78 4.36
C GLN A 117 32.35 -41.74 5.48
N GLN A 118 32.77 -40.53 5.12
CA GLN A 118 32.88 -39.41 6.04
C GLN A 118 31.47 -38.82 6.22
N ASN A 119 30.91 -39.08 7.40
CA ASN A 119 29.58 -38.64 7.85
C ASN A 119 29.55 -37.13 8.13
#